data_AF-A0AAD9AEK7-F1
#
_entry.id   AF-A0AAD9AEK7-F1
#
_cell.length_a   1.000
_cell.length_b   1.000
_cell.length_c   1.000
_cell.angle_alpha   90.00
_cell.angle_beta   90.00
_cell.angle_gamma   90.00
#
_symmetry.space_group_name_H-M   'P 1'
#
loop_
_entity.id
_entity.type
_entity.pdbx_description
1 polymer ?
#
loop_
_entity_poly.entity_id
_entity_poly.type
_entity_poly.pdbx_seq_one_letter_code
_entity_poly.pdbx_strand_id
1 'polypeptide(L)'
;MADSLYMSGDSARAGATFRQCFCMLEEVIRDEPINFYQALSFNTPFRLPTEELLKVYLYHLHQLFNLKRHGEPIARMAAATHLLATEAACHLLPSIYRMNDITADYYRKIRGETGMESLEARMDALILSEGEDKSQECNHIIECFRELLNDTISQFGTCSVEAIFVEHWQIDAATSLDAPSDDIVRLCEDHISRLIASNDDRRLCDWSLLSLDRYESVQYNLYKVFVESGDMQRGILHLKDSILAAEYAVSRAVDHDWKTSTACQLLQNQLELVDCLSVMGQVDEADGIKAMIAASEYLEEVVQNDLGENFAELLAC
;
A
#
# COMPACT_ATOMS: atom_id res chain seq x y z
N MET A 1 9.73 7.99 3.42
CA MET A 1 8.48 8.49 4.04
C MET A 1 8.72 9.15 5.40
N ALA A 2 9.32 8.48 6.40
CA ALA A 2 9.69 9.17 7.65
C ALA A 2 10.75 10.26 7.41
N ASP A 3 11.78 9.97 6.62
CA ASP A 3 12.85 10.95 6.41
C ASP A 3 12.38 12.21 5.67
N SER A 4 11.51 12.18 4.66
CA SER A 4 11.09 13.41 3.96
C SER A 4 10.14 14.30 4.79
N LEU A 5 9.29 13.70 5.64
CA LEU A 5 8.42 14.42 6.59
C LEU A 5 9.17 14.91 7.84
N TYR A 6 10.21 14.20 8.29
CA TYR A 6 11.08 14.64 9.38
C TYR A 6 12.12 15.68 8.91
N MET A 7 12.62 15.58 7.68
CA MET A 7 13.60 16.51 7.10
C MET A 7 13.00 17.85 6.69
N SER A 8 11.67 17.94 6.53
CA SER A 8 10.96 19.20 6.27
C SER A 8 10.72 20.06 7.53
N GLY A 9 11.11 19.57 8.72
CA GLY A 9 11.00 20.30 9.98
C GLY A 9 9.60 20.33 10.60
N ASP A 10 8.66 19.51 10.12
CA ASP A 10 7.26 19.51 10.57
C ASP A 10 6.90 18.26 11.38
N SER A 11 7.71 17.97 12.41
CA SER A 11 7.53 16.81 13.30
C SER A 11 6.17 16.79 14.01
N ALA A 12 5.54 17.96 14.18
CA ALA A 12 4.21 18.09 14.77
C ALA A 12 3.13 17.49 13.85
N ARG A 13 3.18 17.78 12.54
CA ARG A 13 2.25 17.23 11.56
C ARG A 13 2.47 15.75 11.30
N ALA A 14 3.72 15.29 11.22
CA ALA A 14 4.02 13.87 11.09
C ALA A 14 3.46 13.05 12.28
N GLY A 15 3.56 13.59 13.50
CA GLY A 15 2.98 12.99 14.71
C GLY A 15 1.44 12.99 14.71
N ALA A 16 0.82 14.08 14.24
CA ALA A 16 -0.63 14.20 14.11
C ALA A 16 -1.21 13.17 13.13
N THR A 17 -0.60 13.04 11.94
CA THR A 17 -1.00 12.03 10.95
C THR A 17 -0.89 10.62 11.52
N PHE A 18 0.20 10.30 12.22
CA PHE A 18 0.37 8.98 12.82
C PHE A 18 -0.69 8.69 13.90
N ARG A 19 -1.01 9.67 14.77
CA ARG A 19 -2.10 9.52 15.75
C ARG A 19 -3.45 9.31 15.10
N GLN A 20 -3.79 10.11 14.08
CA GLN A 20 -5.04 9.97 13.34
C GLN A 20 -5.15 8.58 12.69
N CYS A 21 -4.05 8.06 12.13
CA CYS A 21 -4.05 6.69 11.60
C CYS A 21 -4.40 5.66 12.69
N PHE A 22 -3.86 5.78 13.90
CA PHE A 22 -4.22 4.87 15.00
C PHE A 22 -5.65 5.08 15.52
N CYS A 23 -6.17 6.31 15.55
CA CYS A 23 -7.58 6.58 15.87
C CYS A 23 -8.52 5.94 14.84
N MET A 24 -8.19 6.00 13.54
CA MET A 24 -8.96 5.29 12.50
C MET A 24 -8.91 3.76 12.69
N LEU A 25 -7.74 3.21 13.05
CA LEU A 25 -7.64 1.78 13.38
C LEU A 25 -8.54 1.41 14.57
N GLU A 26 -8.72 2.29 15.56
CA GLU A 26 -9.62 2.05 16.69
C GLU A 26 -11.09 1.85 16.30
N GLU A 27 -11.57 2.58 15.29
CA GLU A 27 -12.94 2.49 14.80
C GLU A 27 -13.20 1.19 14.04
N VAL A 28 -12.17 0.73 13.33
CA VAL A 28 -12.22 -0.39 12.38
C VAL A 28 -12.06 -1.76 13.08
N ILE A 29 -11.37 -1.85 14.22
CA ILE A 29 -11.03 -3.12 14.90
C ILE A 29 -12.23 -3.98 15.36
N ARG A 30 -13.49 -3.55 15.22
CA ARG A 30 -14.66 -4.31 15.71
C ARG A 30 -15.15 -5.46 14.80
N ASP A 31 -15.01 -5.38 13.48
CA ASP A 31 -15.62 -6.37 12.57
C ASP A 31 -14.74 -6.77 11.36
N GLU A 32 -13.46 -6.42 11.35
CA GLU A 32 -12.60 -6.65 10.18
C GLU A 32 -12.15 -8.11 9.95
N PRO A 33 -11.85 -8.48 8.69
CA PRO A 33 -11.31 -9.78 8.32
C PRO A 33 -9.93 -10.04 8.91
N ILE A 34 -9.56 -11.32 8.99
CA ILE A 34 -8.25 -11.78 9.48
C ILE A 34 -7.07 -11.13 8.74
N ASN A 35 -7.24 -10.78 7.47
CA ASN A 35 -6.22 -10.15 6.62
C ASN A 35 -5.82 -8.76 7.14
N PHE A 36 -6.74 -8.01 7.74
CA PHE A 36 -6.45 -6.71 8.35
C PHE A 36 -5.47 -6.85 9.52
N TYR A 37 -5.67 -7.87 10.35
CA TYR A 37 -4.80 -8.14 11.49
C TYR A 37 -3.41 -8.65 11.06
N GLN A 38 -3.35 -9.43 9.98
CA GLN A 38 -2.09 -9.82 9.33
C GLN A 38 -1.34 -8.59 8.79
N ALA A 39 -2.03 -7.68 8.12
CA ALA A 39 -1.43 -6.45 7.60
C ALA A 39 -0.82 -5.58 8.72
N LEU A 40 -1.51 -5.44 9.85
CA LEU A 40 -1.02 -4.67 10.99
C LEU A 40 0.12 -5.37 11.75
N SER A 41 0.00 -6.67 11.98
CA SER A 41 0.92 -7.37 12.88
C SER A 41 2.17 -7.89 12.19
N PHE A 42 2.10 -8.13 10.87
CA PHE A 42 3.17 -8.77 10.11
C PHE A 42 3.68 -7.88 8.98
N ASN A 43 2.80 -7.32 8.14
CA ASN A 43 3.23 -6.63 6.91
C ASN A 43 3.73 -5.20 7.18
N THR A 44 3.00 -4.41 7.99
CA THR A 44 3.37 -3.03 8.33
C THR A 44 4.72 -2.92 9.05
N PRO A 45 5.05 -3.77 10.04
CA PRO A 45 6.37 -3.79 10.69
C PRO A 45 7.57 -3.79 9.74
N PHE A 46 7.49 -4.45 8.59
CA PHE A 46 8.59 -4.49 7.61
C PHE A 46 8.74 -3.23 6.79
N ARG A 47 7.67 -2.46 6.63
CA ARG A 47 7.68 -1.22 5.84
C ARG A 47 8.19 -0.03 6.64
N LEU A 48 8.44 -0.21 7.94
CA LEU A 48 8.95 0.85 8.81
C LEU A 48 10.47 0.99 8.64
N PRO A 49 10.97 2.22 8.40
CA PRO A 49 12.35 2.43 7.98
C PRO A 49 13.38 2.30 9.10
N THR A 50 12.95 2.32 10.37
CA THR A 50 13.87 2.27 11.53
C THR A 50 13.34 1.37 12.65
N GLU A 51 14.28 0.81 13.43
CA GLU A 51 13.96 -0.03 14.59
C GLU A 51 13.21 0.75 15.68
N GLU A 52 13.51 2.05 15.84
CA GLU A 52 12.82 2.93 16.77
C GLU A 52 11.35 3.11 16.41
N LEU A 53 11.06 3.38 15.12
CA LEU A 53 9.68 3.51 14.65
C LEU A 53 8.93 2.18 14.78
N LEU A 54 9.60 1.06 14.50
CA LEU A 54 9.04 -0.27 14.68
C LEU A 54 8.65 -0.55 16.14
N LYS A 55 9.52 -0.20 17.11
CA LYS A 55 9.21 -0.37 18.54
C LYS A 55 8.03 0.49 18.97
N VAL A 56 7.97 1.75 18.53
CA VAL A 56 6.87 2.67 18.82
C VAL A 56 5.57 2.13 18.21
N TYR A 57 5.60 1.71 16.95
CA TYR A 57 4.45 1.13 16.26
C TYR A 57 3.92 -0.11 17.01
N LEU A 58 4.78 -1.07 17.32
CA LEU A 58 4.39 -2.30 18.00
C LEU A 58 3.88 -2.05 19.43
N TYR A 59 4.43 -1.05 20.13
CA TYR A 59 3.91 -0.61 21.42
C TYR A 59 2.48 -0.09 21.30
N HIS A 60 2.22 0.84 20.38
CA HIS A 60 0.87 1.40 20.18
C HIS A 60 -0.12 0.33 19.70
N LEU A 61 0.30 -0.56 18.80
CA LEU A 61 -0.51 -1.68 18.34
C LEU A 61 -0.88 -2.62 19.48
N HIS A 62 0.08 -2.93 20.37
CA HIS A 62 -0.18 -3.72 21.57
C HIS A 62 -1.18 -3.03 22.51
N GLN A 63 -0.99 -1.74 22.82
CA GLN A 63 -1.91 -0.99 23.68
C GLN A 63 -3.33 -0.98 23.11
N LEU A 64 -3.43 -0.72 21.81
CA LEU A 64 -4.69 -0.69 21.07
C LEU A 64 -5.45 -2.02 21.18
N PHE A 65 -4.81 -3.15 20.85
CA PHE A 65 -5.48 -4.44 20.96
C PHE A 65 -5.73 -4.88 22.40
N ASN A 66 -4.88 -4.50 23.33
CA ASN A 66 -5.11 -4.79 24.74
C ASN A 66 -6.35 -4.06 25.28
N LEU A 67 -6.66 -2.87 24.77
CA LEU A 67 -7.87 -2.11 25.13
C LEU A 67 -9.12 -2.64 24.43
N LYS A 68 -9.07 -2.87 23.12
CA LYS A 68 -10.27 -3.19 22.32
C LYS A 68 -10.57 -4.68 22.21
N ARG A 69 -9.55 -5.54 22.29
CA ARG A 69 -9.60 -6.99 22.02
C ARG A 69 -8.95 -7.81 23.15
N HIS A 70 -9.10 -7.33 24.38
CA HIS A 70 -8.44 -7.92 25.55
C HIS A 70 -8.69 -9.44 25.65
N GLY A 71 -7.60 -10.21 25.78
CA GLY A 71 -7.66 -11.66 25.95
C GLY A 71 -7.86 -12.46 24.65
N GLU A 72 -8.17 -11.82 23.52
CA GLU A 72 -8.27 -12.46 22.21
C GLU A 72 -6.89 -12.85 21.65
N PRO A 73 -6.81 -13.82 20.73
CA PRO A 73 -5.54 -14.24 20.13
C PRO A 73 -4.74 -13.09 19.52
N ILE A 74 -5.42 -12.11 18.89
CA ILE A 74 -4.76 -10.97 18.26
C ILE A 74 -4.06 -10.05 19.27
N ALA A 75 -4.69 -9.77 20.42
CA ALA A 75 -4.07 -8.97 21.47
C ALA A 75 -2.86 -9.68 22.08
N ARG A 76 -2.91 -11.02 22.21
CA ARG A 76 -1.76 -11.82 22.66
C ARG A 76 -0.63 -11.81 21.65
N MET A 77 -0.95 -11.84 20.36
CA MET A 77 0.02 -11.77 19.28
C MET A 77 0.73 -10.41 19.26
N ALA A 78 -0.02 -9.31 19.37
CA ALA A 78 0.55 -7.97 19.45
C ALA A 78 1.39 -7.77 20.73
N ALA A 79 0.98 -8.34 21.86
CA ALA A 79 1.80 -8.36 23.07
C ALA A 79 3.11 -9.13 22.86
N ALA A 80 3.06 -10.29 22.20
CA ALA A 80 4.23 -11.11 21.93
C ALA A 80 5.20 -10.44 20.96
N THR A 81 4.72 -9.82 19.88
CA THR A 81 5.58 -9.07 18.94
C THR A 81 6.18 -7.83 19.58
N HIS A 82 5.43 -7.09 20.41
CA HIS A 82 5.98 -6.00 21.21
C HIS A 82 7.07 -6.48 22.17
N LEU A 83 6.83 -7.57 22.90
CA LEU A 83 7.82 -8.16 23.83
C LEU A 83 9.08 -8.63 23.11
N LEU A 84 8.93 -9.27 21.94
CA LEU A 84 10.07 -9.64 21.10
C LEU A 84 10.84 -8.41 20.64
N ALA A 85 10.16 -7.33 20.25
CA ALA A 85 10.80 -6.09 19.84
C ALA A 85 11.60 -5.40 20.98
N THR A 86 11.17 -5.55 22.23
CA THR A 86 11.81 -4.90 23.38
C THR A 86 12.88 -5.75 24.05
N GLU A 87 12.65 -7.06 24.18
CA GLU A 87 13.52 -7.97 24.95
C GLU A 87 14.45 -8.82 24.06
N ALA A 88 14.09 -9.00 22.79
CA ALA A 88 14.74 -9.94 21.89
C ALA A 88 14.73 -9.45 20.44
N ALA A 89 15.06 -8.17 20.22
CA ALA A 89 14.87 -7.49 18.92
C ALA A 89 15.50 -8.23 17.74
N CYS A 90 16.66 -8.88 17.95
CA CYS A 90 17.33 -9.71 16.94
C CYS A 90 16.52 -10.91 16.45
N HIS A 91 15.50 -11.35 17.20
CA HIS A 91 14.61 -12.44 16.86
C HIS A 91 13.27 -12.00 16.27
N LEU A 92 12.98 -10.70 16.24
CA LEU A 92 11.71 -10.18 15.75
C LEU A 92 11.50 -10.48 14.27
N LEU A 93 12.39 -9.98 13.39
CA LEU A 93 12.26 -10.19 11.94
C LEU A 93 12.27 -11.68 11.55
N PRO A 94 13.19 -12.53 12.05
CA PRO A 94 13.14 -13.98 11.79
C PRO A 94 11.82 -14.63 12.22
N SER A 95 11.23 -14.19 13.33
CA SER A 95 9.94 -14.72 13.79
C SER A 95 8.81 -14.31 12.86
N ILE A 96 8.82 -13.07 12.37
CA ILE A 96 7.80 -12.60 11.43
C ILE A 96 7.95 -13.30 10.06
N TYR A 97 9.17 -13.54 9.57
CA TYR A 97 9.40 -14.35 8.36
C TYR A 97 8.77 -15.73 8.48
N ARG A 98 9.06 -16.42 9.58
CA ARG A 98 8.51 -17.75 9.83
C ARG A 98 6.97 -17.75 9.92
N MET A 99 6.36 -16.68 10.42
CA MET A 99 4.90 -16.57 10.47
C MET A 99 4.28 -16.42 9.07
N ASN A 100 4.94 -15.67 8.17
CA ASN A 100 4.51 -15.58 6.78
C ASN A 100 4.64 -16.92 6.04
N ASP A 101 5.74 -17.64 6.24
CA ASP A 101 5.93 -19.00 5.67
C ASP A 101 4.83 -19.96 6.14
N ILE A 102 4.52 -19.98 7.45
CA ILE A 102 3.44 -20.82 8.01
C ILE A 102 2.09 -20.44 7.41
N THR A 103 1.85 -19.15 7.19
CA THR A 103 0.61 -18.64 6.57
C THR A 103 0.49 -19.11 5.13
N ALA A 104 1.56 -18.96 4.35
CA ALA A 104 1.64 -19.44 2.97
C ALA A 104 1.39 -20.96 2.88
N ASP A 105 2.04 -21.75 3.73
CA ASP A 105 1.85 -23.20 3.81
C ASP A 105 0.40 -23.60 4.14
N TYR A 106 -0.23 -22.85 5.06
CA TYR A 106 -1.61 -23.08 5.45
C TYR A 106 -2.59 -22.79 4.31
N TYR A 107 -2.43 -21.66 3.62
CA TYR A 107 -3.26 -21.32 2.46
C TYR A 107 -3.08 -22.34 1.34
N ARG A 108 -1.83 -22.73 1.02
CA ARG A 108 -1.53 -23.77 0.04
C ARG A 108 -2.25 -25.09 0.35
N LYS A 109 -2.26 -25.49 1.63
CA LYS A 109 -2.91 -26.73 2.07
C LYS A 109 -4.43 -26.72 1.90
N ILE A 110 -5.07 -25.57 2.06
CA ILE A 110 -6.54 -25.45 2.07
C ILE A 110 -7.10 -25.05 0.71
N ARG A 111 -6.41 -24.15 0.00
CA ARG A 111 -6.84 -23.55 -1.27
C ARG A 111 -6.14 -24.14 -2.49
N GLY A 112 -5.13 -24.98 -2.28
CA GLY A 112 -4.29 -25.49 -3.36
C GLY A 112 -3.19 -24.51 -3.74
N GLU A 113 -2.33 -24.93 -4.66
CA GLU A 113 -1.09 -24.24 -5.01
C GLU A 113 -1.29 -23.00 -5.91
N THR A 114 -2.34 -23.02 -6.72
CA THR A 114 -2.66 -21.99 -7.73
C THR A 114 -3.85 -21.11 -7.35
N GLY A 115 -4.41 -21.30 -6.15
CA GLY A 115 -5.49 -20.44 -5.66
C GLY A 115 -5.00 -19.03 -5.37
N MET A 116 -5.83 -18.03 -5.64
CA MET A 116 -5.49 -16.62 -5.51
C MET A 116 -4.88 -16.26 -4.15
N GLU A 117 -5.55 -16.62 -3.06
CA GLU A 117 -5.11 -16.33 -1.70
C GLU A 117 -3.84 -17.13 -1.32
N SER A 118 -3.61 -18.28 -1.98
CA SER A 118 -2.35 -19.02 -1.82
C SER A 118 -1.20 -18.33 -2.53
N LEU A 119 -1.43 -17.75 -3.70
CA LEU A 119 -0.41 -17.02 -4.45
C LEU A 119 -0.05 -15.71 -3.73
N GLU A 120 -1.05 -14.97 -3.25
CA GLU A 120 -0.86 -13.76 -2.42
C GLU A 120 -0.03 -14.06 -1.16
N ALA A 121 -0.41 -15.08 -0.38
CA ALA A 121 0.33 -15.42 0.84
C ALA A 121 1.78 -15.88 0.58
N ARG A 122 2.03 -16.59 -0.54
CA ARG A 122 3.38 -16.99 -0.94
C ARG A 122 4.20 -15.81 -1.42
N MET A 123 3.59 -14.88 -2.15
CA MET A 123 4.21 -13.62 -2.55
C MET A 123 4.66 -12.83 -1.31
N ASP A 124 3.76 -12.61 -0.35
CA ASP A 124 4.06 -11.93 0.92
C ASP A 124 5.22 -12.59 1.67
N ALA A 125 5.24 -13.93 1.74
CA ALA A 125 6.34 -14.66 2.37
C ALA A 125 7.69 -14.49 1.64
N LEU A 126 7.68 -14.47 0.31
CA LEU A 126 8.90 -14.35 -0.50
C LEU A 126 9.48 -12.94 -0.54
N ILE A 127 8.65 -11.91 -0.57
CA ILE A 127 9.10 -10.50 -0.48
C ILE A 127 10.08 -10.37 0.69
N LEU A 128 9.73 -11.03 1.80
CA LEU A 128 10.41 -10.98 3.08
C LEU A 128 11.56 -11.99 3.22
N SER A 129 11.65 -12.98 2.33
CA SER A 129 12.67 -14.03 2.41
C SER A 129 14.02 -13.57 1.85
N GLU A 130 15.11 -14.06 2.44
CA GLU A 130 16.47 -13.96 1.92
C GLU A 130 17.01 -15.38 1.71
N GLY A 131 17.09 -15.85 0.47
CA GLY A 131 17.52 -17.21 0.16
C GLY A 131 17.98 -17.40 -1.29
N GLU A 132 18.87 -18.38 -1.51
CA GLU A 132 19.46 -18.68 -2.82
C GLU A 132 18.41 -19.12 -3.87
N ASP A 133 17.33 -19.78 -3.42
CA ASP A 133 16.24 -20.26 -4.30
C ASP A 133 15.15 -19.19 -4.57
N LYS A 134 15.27 -17.99 -3.99
CA LYS A 134 14.24 -16.93 -4.06
C LYS A 134 13.86 -16.60 -5.50
N SER A 135 14.84 -16.44 -6.39
CA SER A 135 14.60 -16.08 -7.79
C SER A 135 13.78 -17.15 -8.54
N GLN A 136 14.03 -18.44 -8.27
CA GLN A 136 13.25 -19.52 -8.89
C GLN A 136 11.81 -19.50 -8.40
N GLU A 137 11.59 -19.31 -7.10
CA GLU A 137 10.25 -19.27 -6.54
C GLU A 137 9.49 -18.02 -6.98
N CYS A 138 10.14 -16.85 -7.09
CA CYS A 138 9.55 -15.63 -7.65
C CYS A 138 9.00 -15.87 -9.06
N ASN A 139 9.83 -16.44 -9.94
CA ASN A 139 9.43 -16.75 -11.32
C ASN A 139 8.26 -17.74 -11.36
N HIS A 140 8.27 -18.73 -10.46
CA HIS A 140 7.21 -19.72 -10.38
C HIS A 140 5.87 -19.10 -9.94
N ILE A 141 5.85 -18.19 -8.96
CA ILE A 141 4.62 -17.46 -8.57
C ILE A 141 4.08 -16.61 -9.72
N ILE A 142 4.95 -15.87 -10.41
CA ILE A 142 4.54 -15.04 -11.56
C ILE A 142 3.93 -15.91 -12.68
N GLU A 143 4.48 -17.10 -12.91
CA GLU A 143 3.91 -18.06 -13.85
C GLU A 143 2.54 -18.58 -13.38
N CYS A 144 2.38 -18.93 -12.10
CA CYS A 144 1.08 -19.35 -11.56
C CYS A 144 0.01 -18.26 -11.72
N PHE A 145 0.35 -16.98 -11.52
CA PHE A 145 -0.57 -15.88 -11.81
C PHE A 145 -0.92 -15.79 -13.30
N ARG A 146 0.03 -16.06 -14.20
CA ARG A 146 -0.22 -16.10 -15.65
C ARG A 146 -1.17 -17.24 -16.03
N GLU A 147 -0.97 -18.42 -15.48
CA GLU A 147 -1.86 -19.57 -15.67
C GLU A 147 -3.27 -19.26 -15.16
N LEU A 148 -3.38 -18.72 -13.94
CA LEU A 148 -4.65 -18.31 -13.36
C LEU A 148 -5.37 -17.23 -14.20
N LEU A 149 -4.61 -16.27 -14.75
CA LEU A 149 -5.16 -15.25 -15.64
C LEU A 149 -5.71 -15.89 -16.93
N ASN A 150 -4.96 -16.81 -17.55
CA ASN A 150 -5.40 -17.49 -18.77
C ASN A 150 -6.68 -18.30 -18.54
N ASP A 151 -6.76 -19.01 -17.41
CA ASP A 151 -7.95 -19.77 -17.01
C ASP A 151 -9.14 -18.83 -16.77
N THR A 152 -8.90 -17.70 -16.10
CA THR A 152 -9.93 -16.68 -15.83
C THR A 152 -10.43 -16.05 -17.12
N ILE A 153 -9.55 -15.68 -18.04
CA ILE A 153 -9.90 -15.15 -19.37
C ILE A 153 -10.71 -16.18 -20.15
N SER A 154 -10.33 -17.45 -20.12
CA SER A 154 -11.07 -18.51 -20.81
C SER A 154 -12.49 -18.71 -20.26
N GLN A 155 -12.71 -18.45 -18.97
CA GLN A 155 -14.00 -18.66 -18.31
C GLN A 155 -14.92 -17.43 -18.37
N PHE A 156 -14.36 -16.23 -18.15
CA PHE A 156 -15.13 -15.00 -17.94
C PHE A 156 -14.96 -13.98 -19.08
N GLY A 157 -13.93 -14.15 -19.93
CA GLY A 157 -13.60 -13.26 -21.04
C GLY A 157 -12.49 -12.26 -20.73
N THR A 158 -11.81 -11.78 -21.77
CA THR A 158 -10.59 -10.95 -21.65
C THR A 158 -10.77 -9.63 -20.91
N CYS A 159 -11.94 -9.01 -21.03
CA CYS A 159 -12.25 -7.72 -20.40
C CYS A 159 -13.18 -7.87 -19.18
N SER A 160 -13.30 -9.07 -18.62
CA SER A 160 -14.14 -9.29 -17.43
C SER A 160 -13.48 -8.66 -16.20
N VAL A 161 -14.30 -8.35 -15.18
CA VAL A 161 -13.81 -7.78 -13.92
C VAL A 161 -12.84 -8.73 -13.22
N GLU A 162 -13.09 -10.04 -13.32
CA GLU A 162 -12.27 -11.12 -12.78
C GLU A 162 -10.91 -11.20 -13.49
N ALA A 163 -10.89 -11.15 -14.83
CA ALA A 163 -9.64 -11.17 -15.58
C ALA A 163 -8.76 -9.94 -15.25
N ILE A 164 -9.36 -8.76 -15.22
CA ILE A 164 -8.67 -7.52 -14.84
C ILE A 164 -8.19 -7.59 -13.38
N PHE A 165 -8.97 -8.20 -12.48
CA PHE A 165 -8.56 -8.39 -11.08
C PHE A 165 -7.33 -9.28 -10.96
N VAL A 166 -7.32 -10.46 -11.60
CA VAL A 166 -6.17 -11.37 -11.56
C VAL A 166 -4.94 -10.75 -12.23
N GLU A 167 -5.14 -10.03 -13.34
CA GLU A 167 -4.05 -9.32 -14.02
C GLU A 167 -3.41 -8.24 -13.15
N HIS A 168 -4.22 -7.49 -12.40
CA HIS A 168 -3.70 -6.47 -11.47
C HIS A 168 -2.77 -7.11 -10.43
N TRP A 169 -3.18 -8.23 -9.85
CA TRP A 169 -2.35 -8.98 -8.89
C TRP A 169 -1.10 -9.59 -9.52
N GLN A 170 -1.14 -9.95 -10.81
CA GLN A 170 0.06 -10.37 -11.52
C GLN A 170 1.08 -9.22 -11.62
N ILE A 171 0.61 -7.98 -11.83
CA ILE A 171 1.47 -6.79 -11.84
C ILE A 171 2.05 -6.55 -10.45
N ASP A 172 1.23 -6.63 -9.41
CA ASP A 172 1.69 -6.47 -8.02
C ASP A 172 2.74 -7.51 -7.66
N ALA A 173 2.55 -8.76 -8.08
CA ALA A 173 3.53 -9.83 -7.91
C ALA A 173 4.82 -9.58 -8.69
N ALA A 174 4.73 -9.21 -9.97
CA ALA A 174 5.90 -8.90 -10.78
C ALA A 174 6.71 -7.74 -10.19
N THR A 175 6.03 -6.70 -9.71
CA THR A 175 6.67 -5.54 -9.10
C THR A 175 7.27 -5.88 -7.74
N SER A 176 6.55 -6.59 -6.87
CA SER A 176 7.01 -6.89 -5.51
C SER A 176 8.10 -7.96 -5.44
N LEU A 177 8.19 -8.80 -6.48
CA LEU A 177 9.17 -9.89 -6.57
C LEU A 177 10.35 -9.54 -7.50
N ASP A 178 10.52 -8.25 -7.82
CA ASP A 178 11.60 -7.70 -8.63
C ASP A 178 11.77 -8.40 -9.99
N ALA A 179 10.65 -8.61 -10.71
CA ALA A 179 10.69 -9.12 -12.07
C ALA A 179 11.46 -8.15 -13.00
N PRO A 180 11.96 -8.62 -14.15
CA PRO A 180 12.62 -7.74 -15.12
C PRO A 180 11.74 -6.54 -15.50
N SER A 181 12.32 -5.34 -15.52
CA SER A 181 11.59 -4.10 -15.80
C SER A 181 10.79 -4.14 -17.10
N ASP A 182 11.33 -4.75 -18.16
CA ASP A 182 10.64 -4.90 -19.45
C ASP A 182 9.36 -5.75 -19.33
N ASP A 183 9.37 -6.77 -18.47
CA ASP A 183 8.19 -7.60 -18.22
C ASP A 183 7.13 -6.84 -17.43
N ILE A 184 7.54 -6.05 -16.43
CA ILE A 184 6.63 -5.20 -15.65
C ILE A 184 5.98 -4.15 -16.57
N VAL A 185 6.78 -3.43 -17.38
CA VAL A 185 6.27 -2.42 -18.31
C VAL A 185 5.23 -3.04 -19.25
N ARG A 186 5.56 -4.19 -19.86
CA ARG A 186 4.63 -4.90 -20.75
C ARG A 186 3.32 -5.28 -20.05
N LEU A 187 3.40 -5.84 -18.85
CA LEU A 187 2.20 -6.22 -18.07
C LEU A 187 1.34 -4.98 -17.75
N CYS A 188 1.96 -3.88 -17.33
CA CYS A 188 1.26 -2.63 -17.05
C CYS A 188 0.59 -2.03 -18.30
N GLU A 189 1.28 -2.00 -19.44
CA GLU A 189 0.75 -1.49 -20.71
C GLU A 189 -0.43 -2.35 -21.23
N ASP A 190 -0.29 -3.68 -21.13
CA ASP A 190 -1.36 -4.64 -21.47
C ASP A 190 -2.59 -4.39 -20.58
N HIS A 191 -2.39 -4.20 -19.28
CA HIS A 191 -3.46 -3.96 -18.32
C HIS A 191 -4.14 -2.61 -18.53
N ILE A 192 -3.39 -1.52 -18.73
CA ILE A 192 -3.94 -0.20 -19.04
C ILE A 192 -4.81 -0.28 -20.30
N SER A 193 -4.31 -0.95 -21.35
CA SER A 193 -5.05 -1.13 -22.60
C SER A 193 -6.36 -1.89 -22.39
N ARG A 194 -6.35 -2.98 -21.61
CA ARG A 194 -7.55 -3.74 -21.24
C ARG A 194 -8.51 -2.93 -20.38
N LEU A 195 -8.00 -2.15 -19.44
CA LEU A 195 -8.79 -1.33 -18.55
C LEU A 195 -9.52 -0.22 -19.33
N ILE A 196 -8.83 0.46 -20.25
CA ILE A 196 -9.45 1.43 -21.18
C ILE A 196 -10.57 0.75 -21.99
N ALA A 197 -10.29 -0.40 -22.58
CA ALA A 197 -11.27 -1.14 -23.38
C ALA A 197 -12.50 -1.58 -22.55
N SER A 198 -12.32 -2.00 -21.30
CA SER A 198 -13.42 -2.40 -20.41
C SER A 198 -14.32 -1.25 -19.97
N ASN A 199 -13.82 0.00 -20.07
CA ASN A 199 -14.58 1.20 -19.75
C ASN A 199 -15.19 1.85 -21.02
N ASP A 200 -15.26 1.13 -22.14
CA ASP A 200 -15.85 1.57 -23.42
C ASP A 200 -15.33 2.94 -23.91
N ASP A 201 -14.03 3.21 -23.76
CA ASP A 201 -13.40 4.49 -24.12
C ASP A 201 -14.02 5.73 -23.44
N ARG A 202 -14.73 5.55 -22.32
CA ARG A 202 -15.23 6.66 -21.51
C ARG A 202 -14.06 7.52 -21.02
N ARG A 203 -14.34 8.80 -20.80
CA ARG A 203 -13.38 9.71 -20.17
C ARG A 203 -13.00 9.18 -18.78
N LEU A 204 -11.73 9.35 -18.40
CA LEU A 204 -11.21 8.88 -17.12
C LEU A 204 -12.08 9.34 -15.93
N CYS A 205 -12.58 10.58 -15.95
CA CYS A 205 -13.46 11.13 -14.93
C CYS A 205 -14.79 10.37 -14.73
N ASP A 206 -15.20 9.53 -15.69
CA ASP A 206 -16.44 8.77 -15.70
C ASP A 206 -16.24 7.29 -15.33
N TRP A 207 -14.99 6.85 -15.09
CA TRP A 207 -14.65 5.46 -14.77
C TRP A 207 -15.19 5.04 -13.39
N SER A 208 -15.27 3.75 -13.10
CA SER A 208 -15.62 3.31 -11.74
C SER A 208 -14.50 3.64 -10.74
N LEU A 209 -14.80 3.77 -9.44
CA LEU A 209 -13.77 3.99 -8.42
C LEU A 209 -12.72 2.85 -8.43
N LEU A 210 -13.16 1.61 -8.57
CA LEU A 210 -12.27 0.45 -8.68
C LEU A 210 -11.39 0.49 -9.94
N SER A 211 -11.91 1.00 -11.06
CA SER A 211 -11.11 1.18 -12.27
C SER A 211 -10.08 2.30 -12.09
N LEU A 212 -10.45 3.39 -11.41
CA LEU A 212 -9.55 4.51 -11.13
C LEU A 212 -8.41 4.08 -10.20
N ASP A 213 -8.73 3.33 -9.15
CA ASP A 213 -7.77 2.77 -8.19
C ASP A 213 -6.75 1.84 -8.88
N ARG A 214 -7.22 0.89 -9.70
CA ARG A 214 -6.32 0.01 -10.47
C ARG A 214 -5.46 0.78 -11.47
N TYR A 215 -6.04 1.77 -12.16
CA TYR A 215 -5.30 2.60 -13.11
C TYR A 215 -4.22 3.42 -12.40
N GLU A 216 -4.55 4.04 -11.27
CA GLU A 216 -3.64 4.78 -10.41
C GLU A 216 -2.45 3.91 -9.99
N SER A 217 -2.72 2.76 -9.36
CA SER A 217 -1.67 1.83 -8.90
C SER A 217 -0.75 1.38 -10.03
N VAL A 218 -1.29 1.05 -11.21
CA VAL A 218 -0.49 0.59 -12.36
C VAL A 218 0.35 1.71 -12.96
N GLN A 219 -0.19 2.94 -13.02
CA GLN A 219 0.57 4.12 -13.43
C GLN A 219 1.70 4.43 -12.44
N TYR A 220 1.45 4.28 -11.15
CA TYR A 220 2.46 4.44 -10.11
C TYR A 220 3.60 3.40 -10.22
N ASN A 221 3.27 2.14 -10.54
CA ASN A 221 4.28 1.10 -10.79
C ASN A 221 5.14 1.43 -12.03
N LEU A 222 4.54 1.91 -13.12
CA LEU A 222 5.30 2.39 -14.29
C LEU A 222 6.22 3.56 -13.95
N TYR A 223 5.74 4.52 -13.14
CA TYR A 223 6.56 5.62 -12.64
C TYR A 223 7.85 5.11 -11.98
N LYS A 224 7.72 4.16 -11.04
CA LYS A 224 8.88 3.60 -10.33
C LYS A 224 9.88 2.94 -11.28
N VAL A 225 9.39 2.07 -12.16
CA VAL A 225 10.23 1.34 -13.12
C VAL A 225 10.98 2.30 -14.04
N PHE A 226 10.34 3.36 -14.52
CA PHE A 226 11.00 4.35 -15.38
C PHE A 226 12.02 5.21 -14.62
N VAL A 227 11.74 5.60 -13.37
CA VAL A 227 12.72 6.34 -12.55
C VAL A 227 13.94 5.47 -12.23
N GLU A 228 13.73 4.21 -11.85
CA GLU A 228 14.81 3.26 -11.53
C GLU A 228 15.70 2.94 -12.74
N SER A 229 15.12 2.89 -13.93
CA SER A 229 15.86 2.73 -15.20
C SER A 229 16.53 4.04 -15.69
N GLY A 230 16.33 5.15 -14.98
CA GLY A 230 16.95 6.45 -15.28
C GLY A 230 16.16 7.33 -16.26
N ASP A 231 14.97 6.91 -16.71
CA ASP A 231 14.06 7.72 -17.53
C ASP A 231 13.06 8.48 -16.66
N MET A 232 13.57 9.43 -15.89
CA MET A 232 12.77 10.25 -14.97
C MET A 232 11.67 11.05 -15.69
N GLN A 233 11.88 11.42 -16.96
CA GLN A 233 10.88 12.14 -17.75
C GLN A 233 9.64 11.30 -18.02
N ARG A 234 9.81 10.04 -18.47
CA ARG A 234 8.69 9.11 -18.61
C ARG A 234 8.05 8.80 -17.27
N GLY A 235 8.87 8.60 -16.24
CA GLY A 235 8.37 8.38 -14.88
C GLY A 235 7.40 9.48 -14.44
N ILE A 236 7.76 10.76 -14.62
CA ILE A 236 6.91 11.90 -14.28
C ILE A 236 5.58 11.89 -15.03
N LEU A 237 5.54 11.46 -16.30
CA LEU A 237 4.28 11.37 -17.05
C LEU A 237 3.33 10.36 -16.41
N HIS A 238 3.83 9.17 -16.08
CA HIS A 238 3.04 8.14 -15.39
C HIS A 238 2.61 8.59 -13.99
N LEU A 239 3.48 9.26 -13.24
CA LEU A 239 3.12 9.79 -11.92
C LEU A 239 2.01 10.84 -11.99
N LYS A 240 2.01 11.70 -13.02
CA LYS A 240 0.93 12.67 -13.25
C LYS A 240 -0.39 11.99 -13.59
N ASP A 241 -0.36 10.92 -14.39
CA ASP A 241 -1.57 10.14 -14.69
C ASP A 241 -2.11 9.42 -13.44
N SER A 242 -1.22 8.93 -12.56
CA SER A 242 -1.56 8.38 -11.25
C SER A 242 -2.29 9.43 -10.39
N ILE A 243 -1.68 10.61 -10.24
CA ILE A 243 -2.26 11.74 -9.48
C ILE A 243 -3.65 12.11 -10.02
N LEU A 244 -3.78 12.23 -11.34
CA LEU A 244 -5.06 12.57 -11.97
C LEU A 244 -6.17 11.54 -11.68
N ALA A 245 -5.83 10.25 -11.72
CA ALA A 245 -6.77 9.20 -11.39
C ALA A 245 -7.18 9.22 -9.90
N ALA A 246 -6.22 9.45 -9.00
CA ALA A 246 -6.48 9.62 -7.57
C ALA A 246 -7.37 10.84 -7.28
N GLU A 247 -7.17 11.97 -7.95
CA GLU A 247 -8.02 13.17 -7.82
C GLU A 247 -9.47 12.88 -8.22
N TYR A 248 -9.68 12.15 -9.33
CA TYR A 248 -11.03 11.71 -9.72
C TYR A 248 -11.64 10.73 -8.73
N ALA A 249 -10.85 9.84 -8.14
CA ALA A 249 -11.33 8.91 -7.13
C ALA A 249 -11.74 9.64 -5.83
N VAL A 250 -10.90 10.55 -5.31
CA VAL A 250 -11.19 11.35 -4.10
C VAL A 250 -12.43 12.22 -4.28
N SER A 251 -12.57 12.88 -5.43
CA SER A 251 -13.71 13.77 -5.69
C SER A 251 -15.05 13.03 -5.81
N ARG A 252 -15.02 11.72 -6.06
CA ARG A 252 -16.21 10.88 -6.26
C ARG A 252 -16.47 9.88 -5.15
N ALA A 253 -15.50 9.65 -4.27
CA ALA A 253 -15.67 8.77 -3.12
C ALA A 253 -16.73 9.34 -2.16
N VAL A 254 -17.79 8.55 -1.95
CA VAL A 254 -18.85 8.83 -0.96
C VAL A 254 -18.49 8.21 0.38
N ASP A 255 -17.81 7.06 0.34
CA ASP A 255 -17.30 6.37 1.51
C ASP A 255 -16.12 7.14 2.11
N HIS A 256 -16.24 7.45 3.41
CA HIS A 256 -15.26 8.28 4.10
C HIS A 256 -13.89 7.60 4.17
N ASP A 257 -13.85 6.31 4.49
CA ASP A 257 -12.59 5.57 4.67
C ASP A 257 -11.84 5.43 3.34
N TRP A 258 -12.56 5.10 2.27
CA TRP A 258 -12.01 5.08 0.92
C TRP A 258 -11.48 6.44 0.50
N LYS A 259 -12.25 7.51 0.78
CA LYS A 259 -11.87 8.88 0.44
C LYS A 259 -10.58 9.28 1.16
N THR A 260 -10.47 9.00 2.45
CA THR A 260 -9.29 9.28 3.25
C THR A 260 -8.07 8.50 2.78
N SER A 261 -8.22 7.19 2.54
CA SER A 261 -7.13 6.35 2.02
C SER A 261 -6.61 6.85 0.67
N THR A 262 -7.52 7.14 -0.27
CA THR A 262 -7.16 7.67 -1.59
C THR A 262 -6.52 9.07 -1.49
N ALA A 263 -7.00 9.93 -0.57
CA ALA A 263 -6.42 11.26 -0.36
C ALA A 263 -5.00 11.20 0.22
N CYS A 264 -4.70 10.24 1.09
CA CYS A 264 -3.34 9.95 1.54
C CYS A 264 -2.43 9.55 0.37
N GLN A 265 -2.88 8.64 -0.49
CA GLN A 265 -2.10 8.19 -1.64
C GLN A 265 -1.86 9.34 -2.64
N LEU A 266 -2.88 10.14 -2.92
CA LEU A 266 -2.77 11.34 -3.74
C LEU A 266 -1.69 12.29 -3.22
N LEU A 267 -1.72 12.59 -1.90
CA LEU A 267 -0.72 13.45 -1.28
C LEU A 267 0.69 12.87 -1.40
N GLN A 268 0.84 11.56 -1.19
CA GLN A 268 2.13 10.89 -1.36
C GLN A 268 2.67 11.06 -2.78
N ASN A 269 1.84 10.77 -3.79
CA ASN A 269 2.24 10.89 -5.19
C ASN A 269 2.60 12.34 -5.55
N GLN A 270 1.87 13.32 -5.03
CA GLN A 270 2.16 14.74 -5.24
C GLN A 270 3.50 15.16 -4.61
N LEU A 271 3.84 14.64 -3.42
CA LEU A 271 5.14 14.88 -2.80
C LEU A 271 6.29 14.23 -3.60
N GLU A 272 6.11 13.00 -4.07
CA GLU A 272 7.09 12.33 -4.94
C GLU A 272 7.27 13.10 -6.27
N LEU A 273 6.20 13.68 -6.81
CA LEU A 273 6.27 14.53 -8.00
C LEU A 273 7.08 15.81 -7.72
N VAL A 274 6.88 16.45 -6.57
CA VAL A 274 7.66 17.62 -6.14
C VAL A 274 9.15 17.28 -6.09
N ASP A 275 9.50 16.13 -5.53
CA ASP A 275 10.90 15.69 -5.43
C ASP A 275 11.50 15.46 -6.82
N CYS A 276 10.79 14.75 -7.72
CA CYS A 276 11.24 14.50 -9.08
C CYS A 276 11.44 15.80 -9.89
N LEU A 277 10.46 16.71 -9.83
CA LEU A 277 10.51 18.00 -10.52
C LEU A 277 11.68 18.86 -9.99
N SER A 278 11.92 18.84 -8.67
CA SER A 278 13.03 19.56 -8.05
C SER A 278 14.39 19.02 -8.52
N VAL A 279 14.55 17.70 -8.58
CA VAL A 279 15.76 17.05 -9.11
C VAL A 279 16.00 17.40 -10.58
N MET A 280 14.94 17.51 -11.37
CA MET A 280 15.01 17.94 -12.78
C MET A 280 15.22 19.45 -12.98
N GLY A 281 15.23 20.24 -11.90
CA GLY A 281 15.34 21.70 -11.96
C GLY A 281 14.07 22.42 -12.43
N GLN A 282 12.92 21.74 -12.44
CA GLN A 282 11.61 22.29 -12.76
C GLN A 282 10.96 22.95 -11.54
N VAL A 283 11.66 23.94 -10.98
CA VAL A 283 11.34 24.55 -9.67
C VAL A 283 9.96 25.22 -9.66
N ASP A 284 9.60 25.94 -10.74
CA ASP A 284 8.30 26.64 -10.81
C ASP A 284 7.12 25.67 -10.76
N GLU A 285 7.25 24.50 -11.41
CA GLU A 285 6.22 23.47 -11.41
C GLU A 285 6.14 22.79 -10.03
N ALA A 286 7.30 22.47 -9.44
CA ALA A 286 7.37 21.91 -8.09
C ALA A 286 6.73 22.84 -7.04
N ASP A 287 6.98 24.14 -7.12
CA ASP A 287 6.40 25.13 -6.20
C ASP A 287 4.89 25.30 -6.43
N GLY A 288 4.41 25.16 -7.66
CA GLY A 288 2.98 25.08 -7.97
C GLY A 288 2.30 23.91 -7.25
N ILE A 289 2.88 22.71 -7.30
CA ILE A 289 2.35 21.53 -6.60
C ILE A 289 2.41 21.72 -5.08
N LYS A 290 3.51 22.27 -4.52
CA LYS A 290 3.59 22.57 -3.09
C LYS A 290 2.48 23.52 -2.62
N ALA A 291 2.15 24.53 -3.43
CA ALA A 291 1.06 25.45 -3.13
C ALA A 291 -0.31 24.74 -3.14
N MET A 292 -0.53 23.80 -4.07
CA MET A 292 -1.74 22.98 -4.09
C MET A 292 -1.84 22.09 -2.86
N ILE A 293 -0.75 21.41 -2.47
CA ILE A 293 -0.69 20.59 -1.25
C ILE A 293 -1.00 21.45 -0.02
N ALA A 294 -0.40 22.63 0.10
CA ALA A 294 -0.61 23.54 1.22
C ALA A 294 -2.07 24.05 1.32
N ALA A 295 -2.80 24.07 0.21
CA ALA A 295 -4.21 24.44 0.13
C ALA A 295 -5.17 23.24 0.20
N SER A 296 -4.67 22.03 0.48
CA SER A 296 -5.48 20.81 0.52
C SER A 296 -6.44 20.82 1.71
N GLU A 297 -7.75 20.80 1.41
CA GLU A 297 -8.82 20.70 2.41
C GLU A 297 -8.68 19.46 3.30
N TYR A 298 -8.22 18.34 2.71
CA TYR A 298 -7.96 17.11 3.45
C TYR A 298 -6.88 17.28 4.52
N LEU A 299 -5.76 17.93 4.18
CA LEU A 299 -4.70 18.19 5.15
C LEU A 299 -5.12 19.17 6.24
N GLU A 300 -5.93 20.17 5.89
CA GLU A 300 -6.51 21.10 6.86
C GLU A 300 -7.44 20.36 7.84
N GLU A 301 -8.33 19.50 7.34
CA GLU A 301 -9.23 18.69 8.14
C GLU A 301 -8.48 17.74 9.09
N VAL A 302 -7.45 17.03 8.61
CA VAL A 302 -6.62 16.14 9.44
C VAL A 302 -5.94 16.92 10.59
N VAL A 303 -5.41 18.12 10.30
CA VAL A 303 -4.79 18.97 11.33
C VAL A 303 -5.82 19.47 12.33
N GLN A 304 -7.01 19.86 11.87
CA GLN A 304 -8.08 20.34 12.75
C GLN A 304 -8.63 19.22 13.66
N ASN A 305 -8.76 17.99 13.15
CA ASN A 305 -9.21 16.84 13.93
C ASN A 305 -8.22 16.48 15.05
N ASP A 306 -6.91 16.43 14.77
CA ASP A 306 -5.88 16.18 15.80
C ASP A 306 -5.85 17.30 16.86
N LEU A 307 -6.03 18.56 16.44
CA LEU A 307 -6.13 19.68 17.39
C LEU A 307 -7.40 19.58 18.26
N GLY A 308 -8.54 19.21 17.68
CA GLY A 308 -9.81 19.06 18.38
C GLY A 308 -9.80 17.96 19.44
N GLU A 309 -9.24 16.79 19.11
CA GLU A 309 -9.13 15.65 20.03
C GLU A 309 -8.17 15.94 21.20
N ASN A 310 -7.00 16.54 20.93
CA ASN A 310 -6.05 16.90 21.98
C ASN A 310 -6.57 18.04 22.90
N PHE A 311 -7.38 18.98 22.37
CA PHE A 311 -8.03 20.01 23.20
C PHE A 311 -9.15 19.44 24.09
N ALA A 312 -9.89 18.44 23.62
CA ALA A 312 -10.93 17.78 24.41
C ALA A 312 -10.36 17.01 25.60
N GLU A 313 -9.21 16.33 25.44
CA GLU A 313 -8.51 15.64 26.54
C GLU A 313 -7.91 16.62 27.56
N LEU A 314 -7.39 17.77 27.11
CA LEU A 314 -6.86 18.82 28.00
C LEU A 314 -7.95 19.55 28.81
N LEU A 315 -9.18 19.59 28.30
CA LEU A 315 -10.34 20.18 28.99
C LEU A 315 -11.11 19.17 29.86
N ALA A 316 -10.79 17.88 29.73
CA ALA A 316 -11.36 16.79 30.54
C ALA A 316 -10.52 16.45 31.81
N CYS A 317 -9.39 17.14 32.01
CA CYS A 317 -8.57 17.13 33.23
C CYS A 317 -8.83 18.37 34.10
#